data_AF-A0A3P3R726-F1
#
_entry.id   AF-A0A3P3R726-F1
#
_cell.length_a   1.000
_cell.length_b   1.000
_cell.length_c   1.000
_cell.angle_alpha   90.00
_cell.angle_beta   90.00
_cell.angle_gamma   90.00
#
_symmetry.space_group_name_H-M   'P 1'
#
loop_
_entity.id
_entity.type
_entity.pdbx_description
1 polymer ?
#
loop_
_entity_poly.entity_id
_entity_poly.type
_entity_poly.pdbx_seq_one_letter_code
_entity_poly.pdbx_strand_id
1 'polypeptide(L)'
;MSGSDRGQSHVVGIALLVGVTVISIAAITASVGVLIDQQVASADAIRVADGMEAAFDPKGTSGVRRDRLPFADGTLRPVDRQLRLIDGTTVVRSIDTDALVFTSGDQRVTFAAGAIMRGSAGEAWLHAKPMITAPPNGSTLIVGAPVIGTPDTVSGSGTTVTIEQNVTHERSVIGNATDAVSIETTTPGPLSWYFSERGAAVERQDLDGDGVESIIVTFRGERQTYLIVHELNVEVI
;
A
#
# COMPACT_ATOMS: atom_id res chain seq x y z
N MET A 1 -9.42 7.32 75.89
CA MET A 1 -10.22 6.82 74.75
C MET A 1 -11.07 8.00 74.28
N SER A 2 -11.06 8.54 73.06
CA SER A 2 -10.43 8.20 71.78
C SER A 2 -10.41 9.50 70.96
N GLY A 3 -9.25 9.94 70.48
CA GLY A 3 -9.11 11.14 69.63
C GLY A 3 -8.36 10.90 68.31
N SER A 4 -7.91 9.66 68.07
CA SER A 4 -7.02 9.30 66.97
C SER A 4 -7.73 8.91 65.66
N ASP A 5 -9.02 8.52 65.69
CA ASP A 5 -9.71 8.00 64.50
C ASP A 5 -10.12 9.07 63.48
N ARG A 6 -10.46 10.28 63.93
CA ARG A 6 -10.93 11.35 63.02
C ARG A 6 -9.83 11.97 62.17
N GLY A 7 -8.60 12.04 62.69
CA GLY A 7 -7.44 12.51 61.93
C GLY A 7 -7.00 11.50 60.84
N GLN A 8 -7.14 10.21 61.11
CA GLN A 8 -6.75 9.14 60.18
C GLN A 8 -7.71 9.03 58.98
N SER A 9 -9.03 9.13 59.19
CA SER A 9 -9.99 9.13 58.07
C SER A 9 -9.79 10.28 57.08
N HIS A 10 -9.34 11.45 57.55
CA HIS A 10 -9.09 12.59 56.66
C HIS A 10 -7.85 12.36 55.78
N VAL A 11 -6.78 11.81 56.37
CA VAL A 11 -5.54 11.49 55.63
C VAL A 11 -5.79 10.39 54.60
N VAL A 12 -6.53 9.33 54.97
CA VAL A 12 -6.90 8.26 54.04
C VAL A 12 -7.80 8.79 52.91
N GLY A 13 -8.77 9.67 53.23
CA GLY A 13 -9.63 10.29 52.23
C GLY A 13 -8.85 11.15 51.22
N ILE A 14 -7.90 11.97 51.70
CA ILE A 14 -7.05 12.79 50.83
C ILE A 14 -6.12 11.91 49.99
N ALA A 15 -5.48 10.90 50.58
CA ALA A 15 -4.59 10.00 49.86
C ALA A 15 -5.33 9.26 48.73
N LEU A 16 -6.55 8.81 48.99
CA LEU A 16 -7.39 8.13 47.99
C LEU A 16 -7.83 9.09 46.88
N LEU A 17 -8.19 10.33 47.22
CA LEU A 17 -8.61 11.34 46.24
C LEU A 17 -7.43 11.75 45.33
N VAL A 18 -6.23 11.90 45.89
CA VAL A 18 -4.99 12.14 45.12
C VAL A 18 -4.67 10.94 44.22
N GLY A 19 -4.75 9.71 44.73
CA GLY A 19 -4.51 8.50 43.94
C GLY A 19 -5.46 8.38 42.75
N VAL A 20 -6.76 8.58 42.96
CA VAL A 20 -7.76 8.55 41.88
C VAL A 20 -7.52 9.67 40.86
N THR A 21 -7.13 10.86 41.32
CA THR A 21 -6.83 11.99 40.43
C THR A 21 -5.61 11.69 39.55
N VAL A 22 -4.53 11.16 40.11
CA VAL A 22 -3.32 10.80 39.37
C VAL A 22 -3.61 9.70 38.34
N ILE A 23 -4.38 8.67 38.71
CA ILE A 23 -4.80 7.62 37.78
C ILE A 23 -5.66 8.21 36.64
N SER A 24 -6.57 9.13 36.96
CA SER A 24 -7.44 9.76 35.97
C SER A 24 -6.65 10.64 35.00
N ILE A 25 -5.69 11.42 35.49
CA ILE A 25 -4.80 12.24 34.64
C ILE A 25 -3.95 11.33 33.74
N ALA A 26 -3.37 10.26 34.29
CA ALA A 26 -2.58 9.31 33.51
C ALA A 26 -3.40 8.65 32.40
N ALA A 27 -4.64 8.25 32.68
CA ALA A 27 -5.54 7.67 31.69
C ALA A 27 -5.89 8.67 30.57
N ILE A 28 -6.13 9.94 30.92
CA ILE A 28 -6.41 11.00 29.93
C ILE A 28 -5.16 11.27 29.08
N THR A 29 -3.98 11.38 29.68
CA THR A 29 -2.71 11.59 28.96
C THR A 29 -2.43 10.44 27.99
N ALA A 30 -2.61 9.18 28.43
CA ALA A 30 -2.46 8.02 27.57
C ALA A 30 -3.46 8.04 26.39
N SER A 31 -4.71 8.44 26.64
CA SER A 31 -5.76 8.50 25.60
C SER A 31 -5.47 9.58 24.55
N VAL A 32 -5.00 10.75 24.97
CA VAL A 32 -4.62 11.85 24.05
C VAL A 32 -3.38 11.47 23.24
N GLY A 33 -2.40 10.80 23.85
CA GLY A 33 -1.22 10.30 23.15
C GLY A 33 -1.59 9.37 21.99
N VAL A 34 -2.43 8.37 22.23
CA VAL A 34 -2.89 7.42 21.20
C VAL A 34 -3.64 8.13 20.06
N LEU A 35 -4.48 9.11 20.36
CA LEU A 35 -5.20 9.86 19.33
C LEU A 35 -4.25 10.69 18.44
N ILE A 36 -3.23 11.31 19.05
CA ILE A 36 -2.21 12.07 18.33
C ILE A 36 -1.40 11.12 17.43
N ASP A 37 -0.97 9.98 17.96
CA ASP A 37 -0.21 8.97 17.21
C ASP A 37 -1.00 8.47 15.98
N GLN A 38 -2.31 8.25 16.13
CA GLN A 38 -3.19 7.86 15.01
C GLN A 38 -3.31 8.97 13.94
N GLN A 39 -3.38 10.24 14.35
CA GLN A 39 -3.42 11.36 13.41
C GLN A 39 -2.08 11.52 12.66
N VAL A 40 -0.97 11.34 13.36
CA VAL A 40 0.38 11.37 12.76
C VAL A 40 0.54 10.25 11.75
N ALA A 41 0.20 9.00 12.11
CA ALA A 41 0.28 7.85 11.21
C ALA A 41 -0.58 8.05 9.95
N SER A 42 -1.78 8.61 10.11
CA SER A 42 -2.67 8.92 8.97
C SER A 42 -2.08 9.99 8.05
N ALA A 43 -1.53 11.06 8.63
CA ALA A 43 -0.86 12.11 7.87
C ALA A 43 0.40 11.61 7.15
N ASP A 44 1.15 10.69 7.76
CA ASP A 44 2.28 10.00 7.12
C ASP A 44 1.81 9.12 5.97
N ALA A 45 0.75 8.33 6.15
CA ALA A 45 0.20 7.49 5.08
C ALA A 45 -0.31 8.31 3.89
N ILE A 46 -0.87 9.50 4.11
CA ILE A 46 -1.24 10.43 3.03
C ILE A 46 0.02 10.90 2.30
N ARG A 47 1.00 11.45 3.02
CA ARG A 47 2.25 11.97 2.42
C ARG A 47 3.03 10.91 1.66
N VAL A 48 3.08 9.69 2.19
CA VAL A 48 3.74 8.57 1.54
C VAL A 48 2.99 8.14 0.29
N ALA A 49 1.66 8.09 0.32
CA ALA A 49 0.87 7.77 -0.87
C ALA A 49 1.08 8.81 -1.99
N ASP A 50 1.01 10.10 -1.66
CA ASP A 50 1.25 11.20 -2.61
C ASP A 50 2.70 11.16 -3.14
N GLY A 51 3.66 10.88 -2.25
CA GLY A 51 5.08 10.74 -2.60
C GLY A 51 5.35 9.54 -3.51
N MET A 52 4.69 8.40 -3.26
CA MET A 52 4.75 7.21 -4.11
C MET A 52 4.10 7.49 -5.47
N GLU A 53 2.97 8.21 -5.51
CA GLU A 53 2.33 8.58 -6.78
C GLU A 53 3.25 9.48 -7.60
N ALA A 54 3.85 10.49 -6.96
CA ALA A 54 4.78 11.38 -7.62
C ALA A 54 6.03 10.63 -8.11
N ALA A 55 6.64 9.80 -7.25
CA ALA A 55 7.86 9.07 -7.58
C ALA A 55 7.60 8.02 -8.67
N PHE A 56 6.54 7.23 -8.54
CA PHE A 56 6.27 6.10 -9.44
C PHE A 56 5.34 6.46 -10.60
N ASP A 57 5.17 7.75 -10.95
CA ASP A 57 4.50 8.15 -12.18
C ASP A 57 5.37 7.80 -13.41
N PRO A 58 5.05 6.73 -14.15
CA PRO A 58 5.86 6.28 -15.26
C PRO A 58 5.63 7.12 -16.53
N LYS A 59 4.75 8.14 -16.46
CA LYS A 59 4.63 9.15 -17.52
C LYS A 59 5.83 10.11 -17.53
N GLY A 60 6.67 10.06 -16.50
CA GLY A 60 7.94 10.77 -16.47
C GLY A 60 8.83 10.38 -17.66
N THR A 61 9.63 11.33 -18.14
CA THR A 61 10.63 11.10 -19.18
C THR A 61 11.65 10.05 -18.71
N SER A 62 12.11 9.16 -19.60
CA SER A 62 13.16 8.18 -19.30
C SER A 62 14.42 8.83 -18.74
N GLY A 63 15.13 8.12 -17.85
CA GLY A 63 16.35 8.57 -17.20
C GLY A 63 16.29 8.57 -15.68
N VAL A 64 17.31 9.18 -15.06
CA VAL A 64 17.47 9.20 -13.60
C VAL A 64 16.60 10.27 -12.96
N ARG A 65 15.82 9.89 -11.95
CA ARG A 65 14.98 10.77 -11.14
C ARG A 65 15.22 10.51 -9.66
N ARG A 66 15.16 11.58 -8.87
CA ARG A 66 15.22 11.50 -7.40
C ARG A 66 14.00 12.17 -6.80
N ASP A 67 13.26 11.43 -6.00
CA ASP A 67 12.13 11.93 -5.24
C ASP A 67 12.34 11.68 -3.75
N ARG A 68 11.65 12.46 -2.92
CA ARG A 68 11.73 12.35 -1.47
C ARG A 68 10.41 11.87 -0.91
N LEU A 69 10.48 10.86 -0.05
CA LEU A 69 9.36 10.35 0.72
C LEU A 69 9.58 10.66 2.21
N PRO A 70 8.98 11.75 2.71
CA PRO A 70 9.06 12.09 4.12
C PRO A 70 7.99 11.35 4.93
N PHE A 71 8.40 10.67 6.01
CA PHE A 71 7.50 10.14 7.03
C PHE A 71 8.06 10.39 8.43
N ALA A 72 7.17 10.74 9.37
CA ALA A 72 7.54 11.06 10.74
C ALA A 72 7.78 9.81 11.58
N ASP A 73 7.10 8.70 11.29
CA ASP A 73 7.41 7.39 11.84
C ASP A 73 6.90 6.28 10.91
N GLY A 74 7.58 5.13 10.91
CA GLY A 74 7.13 3.96 10.16
C GLY A 74 8.25 3.13 9.53
N THR A 75 7.83 2.21 8.68
CA THR A 75 8.72 1.31 7.93
C THR A 75 8.27 1.22 6.48
N LEU A 76 9.22 1.35 5.57
CA LEU A 76 9.08 1.16 4.14
C LEU A 76 9.85 -0.11 3.75
N ARG A 77 9.17 -1.10 3.17
CA ARG A 77 9.78 -2.39 2.82
C ARG A 77 9.40 -2.83 1.41
N PRO A 78 10.34 -3.39 0.63
CA PRO A 78 9.98 -4.14 -0.57
C PRO A 78 9.26 -5.44 -0.17
N VAL A 79 8.41 -5.94 -1.05
CA VAL A 79 7.87 -7.31 -0.99
C VAL A 79 7.74 -7.85 -2.40
N ASP A 80 8.09 -9.11 -2.60
CA ASP A 80 8.02 -9.76 -3.91
C ASP A 80 6.57 -9.84 -4.39
N ARG A 81 6.24 -9.32 -5.57
CA ARG A 81 4.87 -9.39 -6.11
C ARG A 81 4.90 -9.51 -7.62
N GLN A 82 4.00 -10.34 -8.14
CA GLN A 82 3.90 -10.57 -9.57
C GLN A 82 2.67 -9.93 -10.22
N LEU A 83 2.88 -9.46 -11.45
CA LEU A 83 1.82 -9.21 -12.42
C LEU A 83 1.87 -10.30 -13.48
N ARG A 84 0.72 -10.91 -13.77
CA ARG A 84 0.64 -12.02 -14.72
C ARG A 84 -0.36 -11.70 -15.81
N LEU A 85 -0.02 -12.04 -17.05
CA LEU A 85 -0.93 -12.04 -18.20
C LEU A 85 -1.44 -13.45 -18.40
N ILE A 86 -2.76 -13.60 -18.55
CA ILE A 86 -3.44 -14.89 -18.60
C ILE A 86 -4.25 -14.98 -19.89
N ASP A 87 -4.18 -16.16 -20.52
CA ASP A 87 -5.03 -16.61 -21.64
C ASP A 87 -5.80 -17.84 -21.17
N GLY A 88 -7.08 -17.64 -20.86
CA GLY A 88 -7.95 -18.65 -20.28
C GLY A 88 -7.46 -19.13 -18.91
N THR A 89 -6.69 -20.23 -18.89
CA THR A 89 -6.09 -20.81 -17.67
C THR A 89 -4.57 -20.80 -17.68
N THR A 90 -3.95 -20.33 -18.77
CA THR A 90 -2.51 -20.37 -18.95
C THR A 90 -1.90 -18.99 -18.68
N VAL A 91 -0.87 -18.94 -17.84
CA VAL A 91 -0.05 -17.74 -17.68
C VAL A 91 0.85 -17.60 -18.91
N VAL A 92 0.59 -16.61 -19.77
CA VAL A 92 1.39 -16.34 -20.97
C VAL A 92 2.62 -15.50 -20.67
N ARG A 93 2.57 -14.68 -19.62
CA ARG A 93 3.69 -13.86 -19.15
C ARG A 93 3.58 -13.62 -17.65
N SER A 94 4.66 -13.87 -16.92
CA SER A 94 4.84 -13.35 -15.55
C SER A 94 5.88 -12.24 -15.55
N ILE A 95 5.62 -11.19 -14.77
CA ILE A 95 6.48 -10.05 -14.54
C ILE A 95 6.62 -9.89 -13.02
N ASP A 96 7.85 -9.98 -12.53
CA ASP A 96 8.19 -9.66 -11.14
C ASP A 96 8.18 -8.13 -10.99
N THR A 97 7.04 -7.59 -10.58
CA THR A 97 6.86 -6.14 -10.42
C THR A 97 7.39 -5.63 -9.10
N ASP A 98 7.49 -6.53 -8.11
CA ASP A 98 7.65 -6.23 -6.70
C ASP A 98 6.58 -5.23 -6.21
N ALA A 99 6.59 -4.96 -4.92
CA ALA A 99 5.72 -3.96 -4.31
C ALA A 99 6.45 -3.26 -3.17
N LEU A 100 6.05 -2.02 -2.92
CA LEU A 100 6.58 -1.24 -1.81
C LEU A 100 5.47 -1.03 -0.79
N VAL A 101 5.73 -1.44 0.45
CA VAL A 101 4.76 -1.36 1.55
C VAL A 101 5.30 -0.42 2.62
N PHE A 102 4.56 0.65 2.87
CA PHE A 102 4.75 1.51 4.03
C PHE A 102 3.77 1.13 5.14
N THR A 103 4.24 1.06 6.38
CA THR A 103 3.41 0.87 7.58
C THR A 103 3.79 1.84 8.69
N SER A 104 2.81 2.45 9.32
CA SER A 104 2.97 3.32 10.51
C SER A 104 1.72 3.20 11.39
N GLY A 105 1.88 2.75 12.64
CA GLY A 105 0.75 2.35 13.48
C GLY A 105 -0.16 1.34 12.75
N ASP A 106 -1.46 1.62 12.71
CA ASP A 106 -2.44 0.83 11.98
C ASP A 106 -2.55 1.18 10.49
N GLN A 107 -1.81 2.19 10.02
CA GLN A 107 -1.89 2.69 8.64
C GLN A 107 -0.95 1.94 7.72
N ARG A 108 -1.39 1.76 6.47
CA ARG A 108 -0.65 1.07 5.43
C ARG A 108 -0.82 1.76 4.09
N VAL A 109 0.28 1.87 3.34
CA VAL A 109 0.29 2.24 1.92
C VAL A 109 0.99 1.13 1.16
N THR A 110 0.38 0.65 0.08
CA THR A 110 0.96 -0.39 -0.79
C THR A 110 1.00 0.14 -2.22
N PHE A 111 2.18 0.20 -2.82
CA PHE A 111 2.36 0.31 -4.26
C PHE A 111 2.51 -1.09 -4.85
N ALA A 112 1.63 -1.51 -5.75
CA ALA A 112 1.72 -2.80 -6.44
C ALA A 112 1.13 -2.69 -7.86
N ALA A 113 1.86 -3.18 -8.88
CA ALA A 113 1.44 -3.12 -10.28
C ALA A 113 0.93 -1.73 -10.74
N GLY A 114 1.56 -0.66 -10.25
CA GLY A 114 1.21 0.73 -10.59
C GLY A 114 -0.02 1.28 -9.87
N ALA A 115 -0.71 0.47 -9.05
CA ALA A 115 -1.75 0.95 -8.16
C ALA A 115 -1.16 1.34 -6.80
N ILE A 116 -1.73 2.37 -6.19
CA ILE A 116 -1.45 2.74 -4.80
C ILE A 116 -2.73 2.52 -4.01
N MET A 117 -2.64 1.67 -2.99
CA MET A 117 -3.72 1.38 -2.07
C MET A 117 -3.34 1.94 -0.71
N ARG A 118 -4.25 2.69 -0.10
CA ARG A 118 -4.09 3.20 1.26
C ARG A 118 -5.17 2.59 2.14
N GLY A 119 -4.82 2.30 3.37
CA GLY A 119 -5.77 1.69 4.29
C GLY A 119 -5.27 1.61 5.71
N SER A 120 -6.13 1.05 6.54
CA SER A 120 -5.84 0.66 7.90
C SER A 120 -6.29 -0.78 8.14
N ALA A 121 -6.18 -1.28 9.37
CA ALA A 121 -6.67 -2.60 9.73
C ALA A 121 -8.16 -2.79 9.32
N GLY A 122 -8.39 -3.64 8.33
CA GLY A 122 -9.73 -4.02 7.85
C GLY A 122 -10.34 -3.13 6.76
N GLU A 123 -9.73 -1.99 6.43
CA GLU A 123 -10.25 -1.07 5.42
C GLU A 123 -9.13 -0.59 4.48
N ALA A 124 -9.40 -0.58 3.18
CA ALA A 124 -8.47 -0.01 2.20
C ALA A 124 -9.26 0.61 1.04
N TRP A 125 -8.66 1.61 0.41
CA TRP A 125 -9.17 2.28 -0.77
C TRP A 125 -8.06 2.53 -1.78
N LEU A 126 -8.47 2.76 -3.02
CA LEU A 126 -7.56 3.06 -4.12
C LEU A 126 -7.20 4.55 -4.06
N HIS A 127 -5.91 4.83 -3.94
CA HIS A 127 -5.36 6.19 -4.03
C HIS A 127 -4.97 6.50 -5.48
N ALA A 128 -4.18 5.63 -6.10
CA ALA A 128 -3.82 5.70 -7.52
C ALA A 128 -4.23 4.41 -8.23
N LYS A 129 -4.74 4.56 -9.47
CA LYS A 129 -5.28 3.44 -10.26
C LYS A 129 -4.16 2.60 -10.90
N PRO A 130 -4.36 1.28 -11.07
CA PRO A 130 -3.43 0.45 -11.83
C PRO A 130 -3.32 0.93 -13.29
N MET A 131 -2.19 0.62 -13.93
CA MET A 131 -1.90 1.02 -15.31
C MET A 131 -2.48 0.02 -16.32
N ILE A 132 -3.71 -0.42 -16.09
CA ILE A 132 -4.40 -1.39 -16.93
C ILE A 132 -5.58 -0.70 -17.59
N THR A 133 -5.56 -0.67 -18.93
CA THR A 133 -6.62 -0.06 -19.73
C THR A 133 -7.22 -1.09 -20.67
N ALA A 134 -8.51 -1.36 -20.48
CA ALA A 134 -9.31 -2.22 -21.34
C ALA A 134 -10.66 -1.52 -21.61
N PRO A 135 -10.86 -0.93 -22.80
CA PRO A 135 -12.15 -0.34 -23.12
C PRO A 135 -13.24 -1.43 -23.15
N PRO A 136 -14.45 -1.19 -22.61
CA PRO A 136 -15.49 -2.22 -22.49
C PRO A 136 -15.79 -2.97 -23.80
N ASN A 137 -15.84 -2.24 -24.92
CA ASN A 137 -16.09 -2.79 -26.25
C ASN A 137 -14.85 -2.68 -27.17
N GLY A 138 -13.66 -2.54 -26.58
CA GLY A 138 -12.40 -2.45 -27.32
C GLY A 138 -11.79 -3.81 -27.61
N SER A 139 -11.03 -3.90 -28.70
CA SER A 139 -10.22 -5.07 -29.06
C SER A 139 -8.79 -4.98 -28.52
N THR A 140 -8.52 -4.05 -27.60
CA THR A 140 -7.18 -3.78 -27.07
C THR A 140 -7.16 -3.85 -25.55
N LEU A 141 -6.08 -4.42 -25.03
CA LEU A 141 -5.70 -4.42 -23.63
C LEU A 141 -4.30 -3.81 -23.53
N ILE A 142 -4.15 -2.74 -22.77
CA ILE A 142 -2.85 -2.13 -22.47
C ILE A 142 -2.55 -2.39 -21.00
N VAL A 143 -1.41 -3.03 -20.75
CA VAL A 143 -0.94 -3.36 -19.40
C VAL A 143 0.39 -2.67 -19.19
N GLY A 144 0.41 -1.68 -18.30
CA GLY A 144 1.62 -1.12 -17.73
C GLY A 144 2.06 -1.92 -16.51
N ALA A 145 3.31 -2.34 -16.48
CA ALA A 145 3.92 -3.10 -15.40
C ALA A 145 5.14 -2.33 -14.88
N PRO A 146 4.99 -1.46 -13.86
CA PRO A 146 6.13 -0.85 -13.21
C PRO A 146 6.86 -1.88 -12.36
N VAL A 147 8.15 -2.06 -12.65
CA VAL A 147 9.06 -2.97 -11.96
C VAL A 147 9.97 -2.10 -11.09
N ILE A 148 9.81 -2.20 -9.77
CA ILE A 148 10.60 -1.37 -8.83
C ILE A 148 11.94 -2.01 -8.48
N GLY A 149 12.04 -3.34 -8.56
CA GLY A 149 13.16 -4.11 -8.02
C GLY A 149 13.06 -4.28 -6.50
N THR A 150 14.17 -4.67 -5.86
CA THR A 150 14.22 -5.01 -4.44
C THR A 150 15.04 -3.99 -3.63
N PRO A 151 14.55 -2.75 -3.42
CA PRO A 151 15.25 -1.75 -2.61
C PRO A 151 15.38 -2.20 -1.15
N ASP A 152 16.32 -1.64 -0.40
CA ASP A 152 16.47 -1.97 1.03
C ASP A 152 15.26 -1.56 1.88
N THR A 153 15.04 -2.29 2.97
CA THR A 153 14.04 -1.91 3.98
C THR A 153 14.55 -0.73 4.80
N VAL A 154 13.71 0.29 4.99
CA VAL A 154 14.02 1.45 5.84
C VAL A 154 12.97 1.64 6.91
N SER A 155 13.42 1.78 8.15
CA SER A 155 12.59 2.10 9.32
C SER A 155 13.16 3.33 10.01
N GLY A 156 12.30 4.22 10.53
CA GLY A 156 12.79 5.32 11.34
C GLY A 156 11.75 6.38 11.67
N SER A 157 12.09 7.20 12.65
CA SER A 157 11.33 8.37 13.08
C SER A 157 11.96 9.67 12.53
N GLY A 158 11.18 10.54 11.91
CA GLY A 158 11.63 11.80 11.32
C GLY A 158 12.49 11.59 10.06
N THR A 159 12.20 10.53 9.30
CA THR A 159 13.04 10.10 8.18
C THR A 159 12.52 10.69 6.87
N THR A 160 13.44 11.17 6.05
CA THR A 160 13.17 11.43 4.64
C THR A 160 13.97 10.43 3.83
N VAL A 161 13.27 9.51 3.18
CA VAL A 161 13.90 8.56 2.27
C VAL A 161 14.04 9.22 0.90
N THR A 162 15.25 9.19 0.34
CA THR A 162 15.41 9.56 -1.06
C THR A 162 15.25 8.29 -1.90
N ILE A 163 14.29 8.32 -2.80
CA ILE A 163 14.12 7.29 -3.83
C ILE A 163 14.82 7.80 -5.08
N GLU A 164 15.87 7.08 -5.48
CA GLU A 164 16.44 7.20 -6.81
C GLU A 164 15.80 6.17 -7.73
N GLN A 165 15.50 6.58 -8.95
CA GLN A 165 14.95 5.75 -9.99
C GLN A 165 15.71 5.97 -11.27
N ASN A 166 15.87 4.92 -12.06
CA ASN A 166 16.31 4.99 -13.43
C ASN A 166 15.27 4.34 -14.33
N VAL A 167 14.46 5.18 -14.99
CA VAL A 167 13.28 4.75 -15.74
C VAL A 167 13.65 4.36 -17.17
N THR A 168 13.42 3.10 -17.51
CA THR A 168 13.42 2.59 -18.89
C THR A 168 12.04 2.06 -19.26
N HIS A 169 11.78 1.95 -20.56
CA HIS A 169 10.52 1.41 -21.08
C HIS A 169 10.79 0.34 -22.11
N GLU A 170 10.22 -0.84 -21.88
CA GLU A 170 10.16 -1.90 -22.88
C GLU A 170 8.69 -2.14 -23.28
N ARG A 171 8.42 -2.09 -24.58
CA ARG A 171 7.09 -2.37 -25.14
C ARG A 171 7.13 -3.66 -25.94
N SER A 172 6.24 -4.58 -25.59
CA SER A 172 6.05 -5.83 -26.32
C SER A 172 4.58 -6.04 -26.73
N VAL A 173 4.41 -6.76 -27.84
CA VAL A 173 3.10 -7.23 -28.31
C VAL A 173 2.98 -8.69 -27.88
N ILE A 174 2.00 -8.99 -27.04
CA ILE A 174 1.80 -10.34 -26.49
C ILE A 174 0.98 -11.21 -27.45
N GLY A 175 0.08 -10.59 -28.20
CA GLY A 175 -0.80 -11.28 -29.15
C GLY A 175 -2.27 -11.05 -28.84
N ASN A 176 -3.13 -11.92 -29.36
CA ASN A 176 -4.58 -11.71 -29.40
C ASN A 176 -5.34 -12.54 -28.35
N ALA A 177 -4.63 -13.41 -27.63
CA ALA A 177 -5.24 -14.45 -26.80
C ALA A 177 -5.30 -14.09 -25.30
N THR A 178 -4.65 -13.01 -24.86
CA THR A 178 -4.75 -12.60 -23.45
C THR A 178 -6.12 -11.98 -23.17
N ASP A 179 -6.85 -12.60 -22.26
CA ASP A 179 -8.17 -12.17 -21.82
C ASP A 179 -8.19 -11.73 -20.34
N ALA A 180 -7.14 -12.05 -19.57
CA ALA A 180 -7.06 -11.71 -18.16
C ALA A 180 -5.69 -11.16 -17.70
N VAL A 181 -5.72 -10.37 -16.63
CA VAL A 181 -4.52 -9.87 -15.92
C VAL A 181 -4.66 -10.21 -14.45
N SER A 182 -3.59 -10.77 -13.87
CA SER A 182 -3.48 -11.03 -12.45
C SER A 182 -2.55 -10.02 -11.77
N ILE A 183 -2.97 -9.52 -10.60
CA ILE A 183 -2.16 -8.66 -9.72
C ILE A 183 -2.11 -9.31 -8.34
N GLU A 184 -0.92 -9.69 -7.90
CA GLU A 184 -0.66 -10.25 -6.58
C GLU A 184 -0.59 -9.16 -5.52
N THR A 185 -1.39 -9.27 -4.47
CA THR A 185 -1.39 -8.30 -3.38
C THR A 185 -2.09 -8.82 -2.13
N THR A 186 -1.58 -8.44 -0.97
CA THR A 186 -2.27 -8.68 0.31
C THR A 186 -3.45 -7.72 0.53
N THR A 187 -3.71 -6.81 -0.40
CA THR A 187 -4.78 -5.81 -0.31
C THR A 187 -5.65 -5.84 -1.57
N PRO A 188 -6.34 -6.96 -1.87
CA PRO A 188 -7.06 -7.13 -3.13
C PRO A 188 -8.35 -6.31 -3.23
N GLY A 189 -8.94 -5.93 -2.09
CA GLY A 189 -10.25 -5.26 -1.99
C GLY A 189 -10.46 -4.07 -2.92
N PRO A 190 -9.62 -3.01 -2.84
CA PRO A 190 -9.77 -1.82 -3.67
C PRO A 190 -9.69 -2.10 -5.16
N LEU A 191 -8.79 -2.99 -5.57
CA LEU A 191 -8.63 -3.36 -6.98
C LEU A 191 -9.80 -4.19 -7.47
N SER A 192 -10.29 -5.15 -6.67
CA SER A 192 -11.48 -5.93 -7.03
C SER A 192 -12.66 -5.01 -7.32
N TRP A 193 -12.92 -4.06 -6.41
CA TRP A 193 -14.00 -3.09 -6.57
C TRP A 193 -13.79 -2.22 -7.82
N TYR A 194 -12.59 -1.67 -8.02
CA TYR A 194 -12.25 -0.83 -9.17
C TYR A 194 -12.54 -1.51 -10.52
N PHE A 195 -12.16 -2.78 -10.67
CA PHE A 195 -12.35 -3.52 -11.92
C PHE A 195 -13.79 -4.01 -12.10
N SER A 196 -14.45 -4.46 -11.03
CA SER A 196 -15.86 -4.86 -11.09
C SER A 196 -16.78 -3.69 -11.47
N GLU A 197 -16.55 -2.49 -10.95
CA GLU A 197 -17.30 -1.29 -11.36
C GLU A 197 -17.15 -0.96 -12.85
N ARG A 198 -16.06 -1.41 -13.47
CA ARG A 198 -15.76 -1.21 -14.89
C ARG A 198 -16.25 -2.37 -15.77
N GLY A 199 -16.98 -3.31 -15.19
CA GLY A 199 -17.62 -4.42 -15.89
C GLY A 199 -16.69 -5.61 -16.20
N ALA A 200 -15.51 -5.65 -15.60
CA ALA A 200 -14.64 -6.82 -15.64
C ALA A 200 -15.11 -7.88 -14.63
N ALA A 201 -14.92 -9.15 -14.97
CA ALA A 201 -15.07 -10.23 -14.00
C ALA A 201 -13.80 -10.27 -13.13
N VAL A 202 -13.98 -10.45 -11.83
CA VAL A 202 -12.88 -10.46 -10.87
C VAL A 202 -12.97 -11.71 -10.01
N GLU A 203 -11.87 -12.44 -9.94
CA GLU A 203 -11.68 -13.58 -9.07
C GLU A 203 -10.47 -13.35 -8.17
N ARG A 204 -10.37 -14.13 -7.09
CA ARG A 204 -9.21 -14.13 -6.21
C ARG A 204 -8.68 -15.54 -6.09
N GLN A 205 -7.38 -15.69 -6.27
CA GLN A 205 -6.73 -16.98 -6.20
C GLN A 205 -5.25 -16.78 -5.89
N ASP A 206 -4.72 -17.64 -5.02
CA ASP A 206 -3.28 -17.83 -4.91
C ASP A 206 -2.79 -18.68 -6.10
N LEU A 207 -1.94 -18.10 -6.94
CA LEU A 207 -1.51 -18.68 -8.21
C LEU A 207 -0.19 -19.43 -8.12
N ASP A 208 0.64 -19.16 -7.12
CA ASP A 208 1.97 -19.76 -6.95
C ASP A 208 2.11 -20.58 -5.66
N GLY A 209 1.10 -20.55 -4.78
CA GLY A 209 1.03 -21.33 -3.55
C GLY A 209 1.81 -20.71 -2.39
N ASP A 210 2.19 -19.43 -2.48
CA ASP A 210 2.94 -18.73 -1.43
C ASP A 210 2.05 -18.17 -0.31
N GLY A 211 0.71 -18.28 -0.45
CA GLY A 211 -0.29 -17.79 0.49
C GLY A 211 -0.71 -16.33 0.27
N VAL A 212 -0.19 -15.65 -0.76
CA VAL A 212 -0.60 -14.30 -1.17
C VAL A 212 -1.60 -14.40 -2.32
N GLU A 213 -2.79 -13.85 -2.10
CA GLU A 213 -3.80 -13.85 -3.16
C GLU A 213 -3.40 -12.93 -4.33
N SER A 214 -3.69 -13.39 -5.54
CA SER A 214 -3.81 -12.56 -6.72
C SER A 214 -5.28 -12.22 -6.99
N ILE A 215 -5.54 -10.98 -7.37
CA ILE A 215 -6.78 -10.68 -8.10
C ILE A 215 -6.59 -11.09 -9.56
N ILE A 216 -7.56 -11.79 -10.15
CA ILE A 216 -7.59 -12.14 -11.57
C ILE A 216 -8.70 -11.30 -12.19
N VAL A 217 -8.34 -10.47 -13.16
CA VAL A 217 -9.27 -9.55 -13.84
C VAL A 217 -9.47 -10.04 -15.26
N THR A 218 -10.64 -10.58 -15.56
CA THR A 218 -10.99 -11.08 -16.89
C THR A 218 -11.80 -10.03 -17.65
N PHE A 219 -11.30 -9.69 -18.83
CA PHE A 219 -11.93 -8.77 -19.76
C PHE A 219 -12.71 -9.55 -20.82
N ARG A 220 -13.85 -9.02 -21.25
CA ARG A 220 -14.66 -9.69 -22.28
C ARG A 220 -13.96 -9.64 -23.64
N GLY A 221 -13.97 -10.80 -24.32
CA GLY A 221 -13.49 -10.99 -25.69
C GLY A 221 -11.97 -11.14 -25.81
N GLU A 222 -11.53 -11.70 -26.94
CA GLU A 222 -10.11 -11.73 -27.31
C GLU A 222 -9.58 -10.30 -27.58
N ARG A 223 -8.39 -10.00 -27.05
CA ARG A 223 -7.81 -8.65 -27.10
C ARG A 223 -6.37 -8.68 -27.57
N GLN A 224 -6.05 -7.79 -28.49
CA GLN A 224 -4.68 -7.44 -28.80
C GLN A 224 -4.04 -6.81 -27.56
N THR A 225 -3.11 -7.52 -26.96
CA THR A 225 -2.48 -7.12 -25.70
C THR A 225 -1.11 -6.51 -25.93
N TYR A 226 -0.94 -5.31 -25.38
CA TYR A 226 0.33 -4.59 -25.32
C TYR A 226 0.79 -4.55 -23.88
N LEU A 227 2.00 -5.05 -23.64
CA LEU A 227 2.68 -4.94 -22.36
C LEU A 227 3.71 -3.82 -22.45
N ILE A 228 3.70 -2.92 -21.49
CA ILE A 228 4.68 -1.85 -21.31
C ILE A 228 5.30 -2.05 -19.94
N VAL A 229 6.55 -2.52 -19.92
CA VAL A 229 7.32 -2.65 -18.68
C VAL A 229 8.01 -1.32 -18.42
N HIS A 230 7.82 -0.78 -17.22
CA HIS A 230 8.52 0.42 -16.76
C HIS A 230 9.52 -0.03 -15.69
N GLU A 231 10.78 -0.25 -16.06
CA GLU A 231 11.80 -0.59 -15.07
C GLU A 231 12.20 0.70 -14.37
N LEU A 232 11.90 0.80 -13.08
CA LEU A 232 12.15 1.99 -12.29
C LEU A 232 13.50 1.93 -11.58
N ASN A 233 14.04 0.72 -11.32
CA ASN A 233 15.30 0.49 -10.60
C ASN A 233 15.40 1.36 -9.34
N VAL A 234 14.51 1.07 -8.38
CA VAL A 234 14.37 1.86 -7.16
C VAL A 234 15.54 1.57 -6.23
N GLU A 235 16.22 2.62 -5.83
CA GLU A 235 17.24 2.57 -4.79
C GLU A 235 16.86 3.53 -3.66
N VAL A 236 17.10 3.08 -2.43
CA VAL A 236 16.83 3.86 -1.22
C VAL A 236 18.17 4.33 -0.66
N ILE A 237 18.36 5.66 -0.64
CA ILE A 237 19.61 6.32 -0.20
C ILE A 237 19.40 7.29 0.97
#